data_AF-G4Z1K5-F1
#
_entry.id   AF-G4Z1K5-F1
#
_cell.length_a   1.000
_cell.length_b   1.000
_cell.length_c   1.000
_cell.angle_alpha   90.00
_cell.angle_beta   90.00
_cell.angle_gamma   90.00
#
_symmetry.space_group_name_H-M   'P 1'
#
loop_
_entity.id
_entity.type
_entity.pdbx_description
1 polymer ?
#
loop_
_entity_poly.entity_id
_entity_poly.type
_entity_poly.pdbx_seq_one_letter_code
_entity_poly.pdbx_strand_id
1 'polypeptide(L)' 'CRQTGTIDDYVARFRRLIARVRDMSQLDQIDRFCDGLKAETRKEVSYRRCSTLSQAIEQAQAYERTHFGSAQGS' A
#
# COMPACT_ATOMS: atom_id res chain seq x y z
N CYS A 1 4.68 5.46 8.10
CA CYS A 1 5.26 5.88 6.80
C CYS A 1 4.12 6.43 5.95
N ARG A 2 4.32 7.42 5.06
CA ARG A 2 3.25 7.92 4.19
C ARG A 2 3.67 7.85 2.72
N GLN A 3 2.74 7.54 1.84
CA GLN A 3 2.90 7.55 0.40
C GLN A 3 2.96 9.01 -0.08
N THR A 4 4.13 9.44 -0.53
CA THR A 4 4.37 10.80 -1.06
C THR A 4 4.77 10.79 -2.54
N GLY A 5 5.12 9.61 -3.08
CA GLY A 5 5.44 9.40 -4.49
C GLY A 5 4.65 8.23 -5.08
N THR A 6 5.35 7.37 -5.82
CA THR A 6 4.75 6.17 -6.40
C THR A 6 4.41 5.14 -5.32
N ILE A 7 3.39 4.32 -5.57
CA ILE A 7 3.07 3.19 -4.70
C ILE A 7 4.25 2.23 -4.50
N ASP A 8 5.10 2.05 -5.52
CA ASP A 8 6.22 1.11 -5.44
C ASP A 8 7.30 1.56 -4.45
N ASP A 9 7.69 2.84 -4.48
CA ASP A 9 8.61 3.41 -3.49
C ASP A 9 8.05 3.28 -2.06
N TYR A 10 6.75 3.58 -1.91
CA TYR A 10 6.08 3.43 -0.62
C TYR A 10 6.10 1.99 -0.12
N VAL A 11 5.76 1.02 -0.98
CA VAL A 11 5.77 -0.42 -0.65
C VAL A 11 7.17 -0.88 -0.25
N ALA A 12 8.20 -0.50 -1.01
CA ALA A 12 9.58 -0.84 -0.71
C ALA A 12 10.01 -0.30 0.68
N ARG A 13 9.68 0.97 0.96
CA ARG A 13 9.96 1.58 2.27
C ARG A 13 9.16 0.94 3.40
N PHE A 14 7.90 0.62 3.17
CA PHE A 14 7.03 -0.02 4.15
C PHE A 14 7.52 -1.43 4.52
N ARG A 15 7.89 -2.24 3.53
CA ARG A 15 8.48 -3.58 3.76
C ARG A 15 9.75 -3.54 4.60
N ARG A 16 10.64 -2.56 4.33
CA ARG A 16 11.86 -2.36 5.14
C ARG A 16 11.55 -1.98 6.59
N LEU A 17 10.49 -1.21 6.82
CA LEU A 17 10.05 -0.84 8.17
C LEU A 17 9.48 -2.04 8.92
N ILE A 18 8.60 -2.81 8.28
CA ILE A 18 7.94 -3.94 8.93
C ILE A 18 8.90 -5.09 9.22
N ALA A 19 9.90 -5.32 8.36
CA ALA A 19 10.95 -6.30 8.61
C ALA A 19 11.76 -6.03 9.88
N ARG A 20 11.77 -4.78 10.38
CA ARG A 20 12.42 -4.40 11.65
C ARG A 20 11.52 -4.63 12.86
N VAL A 21 10.21 -4.82 12.67
CA VAL A 21 9.24 -5.06 13.74
C VAL A 21 8.93 -6.55 13.79
N ARG A 22 9.48 -7.25 14.79
CA ARG A 22 9.44 -8.73 14.86
C ARG A 22 8.06 -9.31 15.18
N ASP A 23 7.15 -8.53 15.75
CA ASP A 23 5.90 -9.04 16.34
C ASP A 23 4.68 -8.19 15.94
N MET A 24 4.53 -7.91 14.64
CA MET A 24 3.37 -7.19 14.14
C MET A 24 2.35 -8.15 13.53
N SER A 25 1.16 -8.21 14.13
CA SER A 25 0.02 -8.98 13.60
C SER A 25 -0.30 -8.57 12.16
N GLN A 26 -0.76 -9.52 11.35
CA GLN A 26 -1.12 -9.27 9.96
C GLN A 26 -2.17 -8.17 9.80
N LEU A 27 -3.14 -8.09 10.71
CA LEU A 27 -4.14 -7.01 10.73
C LEU A 27 -3.50 -5.64 11.01
N ASP A 28 -2.59 -5.57 11.98
CA ASP A 28 -1.81 -4.36 12.28
C ASP A 28 -0.95 -3.92 11.09
N GLN A 29 -0.40 -4.87 10.33
CA GLN A 29 0.37 -4.55 9.12
C GLN A 29 -0.52 -3.95 8.03
N ILE A 30 -1.72 -4.50 7.82
CA ILE A 30 -2.69 -4.01 6.84
C ILE A 30 -3.20 -2.64 7.24
N ASP A 31 -3.56 -2.44 8.51
CA ASP A 31 -4.06 -1.16 9.01
C ASP A 31 -3.00 -0.05 8.84
N ARG A 32 -1.76 -0.31 9.28
CA ARG A 32 -0.64 0.62 9.09
C ARG A 32 -0.30 0.87 7.62
N PHE A 33 -0.44 -0.15 6.77
CA PHE A 33 -0.23 0.01 5.34
C PHE A 33 -1.27 0.95 4.75
N CYS A 34 -2.56 0.70 5.02
CA CYS A 34 -3.69 1.49 4.57
C CYS A 34 -3.65 2.94 5.09
N ASP A 35 -3.24 3.16 6.33
CA ASP A 35 -3.14 4.51 6.90
C ASP A 35 -2.09 5.38 6.18
N GLY A 36 -1.03 4.75 5.69
CA GLY A 36 0.00 5.44 4.92
C GLY A 36 -0.31 5.64 3.43
N LEU A 37 -1.38 5.06 2.89
CA LEU A 37 -1.78 5.24 1.48
C LEU A 37 -2.43 6.60 1.22
N LYS A 38 -2.40 7.04 -0.05
CA LYS A 38 -3.27 8.15 -0.51
C LYS A 38 -4.74 7.81 -0.28
N ALA A 39 -5.56 8.84 -0.04
CA ALA A 39 -6.98 8.65 0.30
C ALA A 39 -7.77 7.85 -0.74
N GLU A 40 -7.47 8.04 -2.04
CA GLU A 40 -8.13 7.32 -3.14
C GLU A 40 -7.75 5.84 -3.15
N THR A 41 -6.45 5.53 -3.08
CA THR A 41 -5.93 4.17 -3.00
C THR A 41 -6.38 3.45 -1.72
N ARG A 42 -6.44 4.16 -0.58
CA ARG A 42 -6.93 3.63 0.71
C ARG A 42 -8.38 3.19 0.62
N LYS A 43 -9.24 3.90 -0.12
CA LYS A 43 -10.66 3.53 -0.27
C LYS A 43 -10.81 2.20 -1.00
N GLU A 44 -10.11 2.01 -2.11
CA GLU A 44 -10.10 0.73 -2.85
C GLU A 44 -9.51 -0.40 -2.00
N VAL A 45 -8.35 -0.11 -1.40
CA VAL A 45 -7.78 -0.69 -0.17
C VAL A 45 -8.77 -1.46 0.71
N SER A 46 -9.50 -0.63 1.45
CA SER A 46 -10.47 -1.02 2.46
C SER A 46 -11.72 -1.69 1.88
N TYR A 47 -12.15 -1.32 0.67
CA TYR A 47 -13.31 -1.92 0.02
C TYR A 47 -13.11 -3.43 -0.23
N ARG A 48 -11.89 -3.81 -0.66
CA ARG A 48 -11.55 -5.20 -0.98
C ARG A 48 -11.36 -6.11 0.24
N ARG A 49 -11.39 -5.57 1.47
CA ARG A 49 -11.22 -6.31 2.74
C ARG A 49 -10.07 -7.31 2.70
N CYS A 50 -8.90 -6.87 2.25
CA CYS A 50 -7.73 -7.72 2.12
C CYS A 50 -7.40 -8.40 3.46
N SER A 51 -7.21 -9.71 3.44
CA SER A 51 -6.86 -10.46 4.67
C SER A 51 -5.35 -10.54 4.90
N THR A 52 -4.53 -10.20 3.91
CA THR A 52 -3.06 -10.29 3.95
C THR A 52 -2.43 -8.97 3.46
N LEU A 53 -1.21 -8.67 3.94
CA LEU A 53 -0.46 -7.50 3.47
C LEU A 53 -0.15 -7.59 1.97
N SER A 54 0.17 -8.79 1.45
CA SER A 54 0.43 -8.99 0.02
C SER A 54 -0.76 -8.60 -0.85
N GLN A 55 -1.97 -9.07 -0.51
CA GLN A 55 -3.18 -8.68 -1.23
C GLN A 55 -3.44 -7.18 -1.19
N ALA A 56 -3.21 -6.54 -0.03
CA ALA A 56 -3.35 -5.09 0.10
C ALA A 56 -2.37 -4.33 -0.81
N ILE A 57 -1.12 -4.81 -0.91
CA ILE A 57 -0.09 -4.25 -1.79
C ILE A 57 -0.47 -4.42 -3.26
N GLU A 58 -0.83 -5.63 -3.67
CA GLU A 58 -1.21 -5.93 -5.07
C GLU A 58 -2.38 -5.06 -5.51
N GLN A 59 -3.38 -4.86 -4.64
CA GLN A 59 -4.51 -4.00 -4.93
C GLN A 59 -4.16 -2.53 -5.01
N ALA A 60 -3.31 -2.03 -4.11
CA ALA A 60 -2.85 -0.66 -4.18
C ALA A 60 -2.05 -0.41 -5.47
N GLN A 61 -1.21 -1.36 -5.87
CA GLN A 61 -0.43 -1.29 -7.11
C GLN A 61 -1.32 -1.36 -8.36
N ALA A 62 -2.30 -2.26 -8.39
CA ALA A 62 -3.24 -2.39 -9.51
C ALA A 62 -4.10 -1.12 -9.67
N TYR A 63 -4.56 -0.54 -8.56
CA TYR A 63 -5.32 0.70 -8.57
C TYR A 63 -4.47 1.86 -9.07
N GLU A 64 -3.27 2.07 -8.52
CA GLU A 64 -2.41 3.17 -8.98
C GLU A 64 -1.97 3.00 -10.43
N ARG A 65 -1.72 1.78 -10.92
CA ARG A 65 -1.40 1.56 -12.34
C ARG A 65 -2.56 1.96 -13.26
N THR A 66 -3.79 1.65 -12.87
CA THR A 66 -4.99 1.96 -13.67
C THR A 66 -5.36 3.44 -13.61
N HIS A 67 -5.20 4.08 -12.45
CA HIS A 67 -5.69 5.45 -12.20
C HIS A 67 -4.61 6.53 -12.30
N PHE A 68 -3.35 6.19 -12.05
CA PHE A 68 -2.22 7.13 -12.05
C PHE A 68 -1.07 6.69 -12.98
N GLY A 69 -1.16 5.50 -13.61
CA GLY A 69 -0.12 4.96 -14.50
C GLY A 69 0.07 5.73 -15.81
N SER A 70 -0.84 6.64 -16.15
CA SER A 70 -0.76 7.47 -17.37
C SER A 70 0.02 8.78 -17.18
N ALA A 71 0.52 9.09 -15.98
CA ALA A 71 1.25 10.34 -15.71
C ALA A 71 2.77 10.25 -15.97
N GLN A 72 3.29 9.08 -16.34
CA GLN A 72 4.70 8.89 -16.70
C GLN A 72 4.82 8.04 -17.98
N GLY A 73 4.47 8.66 -19.10
CA GLY A 73 4.66 8.10 -20.43
C GLY A 73 4.65 9.22 -21.46
N SER A 74 5.75 9.97 -21.51
CA SER A 74 6.14 10.79 -22.67
C SER A 74 6.98 9.94 -23.61
#